data_AF-A0A2G4DK30-F1
#
_entry.id   AF-A0A2G4DK30-F1
#
_cell.length_a   1.000
_cell.length_b   1.000
_cell.length_c   1.000
_cell.angle_alpha   90.00
_cell.angle_beta   90.00
_cell.angle_gamma   90.00
#
_symmetry.space_group_name_H-M   'P 1'
#
loop_
_entity.id
_entity.type
_entity.pdbx_description
1 polymer ?
#
loop_
_entity_poly.entity_id
_entity_poly.type
_entity_poly.pdbx_seq_one_letter_code
_entity_poly.pdbx_strand_id
1 'polypeptide(L)'
;ARDRRFAAAVQQWQAEGHVAEWKPLLYNFHGGKLSLSPDEQVRWVGAPRMSAITRAMLGDLPVTFSCRITEVFRGEQHWNLLDADGQSHGPFSHVVIAIPAPQATTLLADAPKLASVVAGVKMEPTWAVALAFDTPLDTPLEGCFVQDSAIDWLARNRSKPGRDSQMDTWILHATSAWSRQHVDMPKEEVIDQLHGAFAELMNCAMPAPAFTLAHRWLYARPAGGREVGALSDADLGLYVCGDWCLSGRVEGAWLSGQEAARRLLEHLK
;
A
#
# COMPACT_ATOMS: atom_id res chain seq x y z
N ALA A 1 7.01 4.16 -13.78
CA ALA A 1 5.60 4.45 -14.10
C ALA A 1 5.34 3.96 -15.53
N ARG A 2 4.19 3.36 -15.79
CA ARG A 2 3.77 2.85 -17.10
C ARG A 2 2.76 3.80 -17.76
N ASP A 3 1.84 4.39 -16.99
CA ASP A 3 0.92 5.41 -17.50
C ASP A 3 1.62 6.77 -17.59
N ARG A 4 1.45 7.47 -18.72
CA ARG A 4 2.12 8.76 -18.97
C ARG A 4 1.71 9.85 -17.99
N ARG A 5 0.45 9.88 -17.55
CA ARG A 5 -0.07 10.86 -16.59
C ARG A 5 0.56 10.65 -15.22
N PHE A 6 0.64 9.38 -14.78
CA PHE A 6 1.30 9.04 -13.52
C PHE A 6 2.81 9.27 -13.58
N ALA A 7 3.45 9.00 -14.72
CA ALA A 7 4.87 9.31 -14.92
C ALA A 7 5.17 10.81 -14.78
N ALA A 8 4.32 11.67 -15.34
CA ALA A 8 4.44 13.12 -15.19
C ALA A 8 4.29 13.56 -13.72
N ALA A 9 3.32 13.00 -12.99
CA ALA A 9 3.15 13.27 -11.55
C ALA A 9 4.39 12.84 -10.74
N VAL A 10 4.97 11.67 -11.04
CA VAL A 10 6.20 11.19 -10.40
C VAL A 10 7.38 12.10 -10.69
N GLN A 11 7.52 12.60 -11.92
CA GLN A 11 8.57 13.56 -12.27
C GLN A 11 8.41 14.89 -11.52
N GLN A 12 7.18 15.36 -11.35
CA GLN A 12 6.90 16.54 -10.54
C GLN A 12 7.31 16.31 -9.07
N TRP A 13 6.88 15.21 -8.45
CA TRP A 13 7.27 14.90 -7.07
C TRP A 13 8.78 14.69 -6.91
N GLN A 14 9.46 14.21 -7.95
CA GLN A 14 10.91 14.12 -7.97
C GLN A 14 11.56 15.51 -7.98
N ALA A 15 11.08 16.42 -8.82
CA ALA A 15 11.57 17.81 -8.88
C ALA A 15 11.33 18.56 -7.55
N GLU A 16 10.25 18.23 -6.85
CA GLU A 16 9.91 18.76 -5.52
C GLU A 16 10.67 18.06 -4.37
N GLY A 17 11.48 17.04 -4.66
CA GLY A 17 12.30 16.33 -3.67
C GLY A 17 11.53 15.32 -2.80
N HIS A 18 10.30 14.98 -3.17
CA HIS A 18 9.45 14.02 -2.45
C HIS A 18 9.64 12.56 -2.91
N VAL A 19 10.24 12.36 -4.09
CA VAL A 19 10.49 11.06 -4.70
C VAL A 19 11.91 11.00 -5.26
N ALA A 20 12.54 9.84 -5.17
CA ALA A 20 13.82 9.57 -5.81
C ALA A 20 13.84 8.18 -6.46
N GLU A 21 14.68 8.03 -7.48
CA GLU A 21 14.93 6.73 -8.10
C GLU A 21 15.71 5.84 -7.12
N TRP A 22 15.28 4.59 -6.96
CA TRP A 22 15.99 3.60 -6.17
C TRP A 22 16.60 2.55 -7.09
N LYS A 23 17.92 2.37 -6.97
CA LYS A 23 18.74 1.47 -7.80
C LYS A 23 19.38 0.37 -6.93
N PRO A 24 18.57 -0.55 -6.36
CA PRO A 24 19.12 -1.60 -5.52
C PRO A 24 19.92 -2.62 -6.33
N LEU A 25 20.94 -3.22 -5.71
CA LEU A 25 21.48 -4.47 -6.20
C LEU A 25 20.49 -5.63 -5.93
N LEU A 26 19.78 -6.04 -6.98
CA LEU A 26 18.71 -7.04 -6.90
C LEU A 26 19.20 -8.46 -7.12
N TYR A 27 18.60 -9.38 -6.37
CA TYR A 27 18.79 -10.81 -6.50
C TYR A 27 17.46 -11.55 -6.69
N ASN A 28 17.55 -12.78 -7.15
CA ASN A 28 16.47 -13.76 -7.17
C ASN A 28 16.89 -14.97 -6.34
N PHE A 29 15.98 -15.47 -5.51
CA PHE A 29 16.15 -16.71 -4.78
C PHE A 29 15.14 -17.75 -5.27
N HIS A 30 15.63 -18.84 -5.86
CA HIS A 30 14.80 -19.92 -6.38
C HIS A 30 15.54 -21.25 -6.26
N GLY A 31 14.84 -22.31 -5.83
CA GLY A 31 15.43 -23.64 -5.68
C GLY A 31 16.65 -23.68 -4.75
N GLY A 32 16.63 -22.88 -3.67
CA GLY A 32 17.73 -22.78 -2.71
C GLY A 32 18.97 -22.02 -3.20
N LYS A 33 18.89 -21.33 -4.34
CA LYS A 33 20.02 -20.61 -4.94
C LYS A 33 19.72 -19.13 -5.09
N LEU A 34 20.68 -18.32 -4.65
CA LEU A 34 20.69 -16.87 -4.82
C LEU A 34 21.47 -16.51 -6.09
N SER A 35 20.89 -15.69 -6.96
CA SER A 35 21.54 -15.22 -8.20
C SER A 35 21.19 -13.76 -8.48
N LEU A 36 22.06 -13.03 -9.18
CA LEU A 36 21.79 -11.65 -9.56
C LEU A 36 20.55 -11.56 -10.44
N SER A 37 19.68 -10.60 -10.16
CA SER A 37 18.47 -10.36 -10.95
C SER A 37 18.80 -9.48 -12.16
N PRO A 38 18.42 -9.87 -13.39
CA PRO A 38 18.60 -9.04 -14.59
C PRO A 38 17.51 -7.95 -14.71
N ASP A 39 16.86 -7.58 -13.60
CA ASP A 39 15.75 -6.64 -13.60
C ASP A 39 16.24 -5.20 -13.83
N GLU A 40 15.81 -4.60 -14.95
CA GLU A 40 16.15 -3.23 -15.35
C GLU A 40 15.00 -2.24 -15.11
N GLN A 41 13.95 -2.65 -14.39
CA GLN A 41 12.78 -1.80 -14.19
C GLN A 41 13.13 -0.64 -13.25
N VAL A 42 12.97 0.59 -13.75
CA VAL A 42 13.08 1.81 -12.93
C VAL A 42 12.09 1.76 -11.78
N ARG A 43 12.60 1.91 -10.54
CA ARG A 43 11.82 1.93 -9.30
C ARG A 43 11.91 3.30 -8.63
N TRP A 44 10.79 3.72 -8.06
CA TRP A 44 10.66 4.99 -7.36
C TRP A 44 10.31 4.75 -5.90
N VAL A 45 10.91 5.53 -5.00
CA VAL A 45 10.58 5.53 -3.58
C VAL A 45 10.41 6.96 -3.08
N GLY A 46 9.51 7.17 -2.12
CA GLY A 46 9.42 8.47 -1.45
C GLY A 46 10.68 8.77 -0.63
N ALA A 47 11.15 10.00 -0.73
CA ALA A 47 12.33 10.54 -0.05
C ALA A 47 11.94 11.72 0.88
N PRO A 48 12.44 11.78 2.13
CA PRO A 48 13.27 10.78 2.79
C PRO A 48 12.45 9.54 3.16
N ARG A 49 11.11 9.54 3.02
CA ARG A 49 10.21 8.41 3.32
C ARG A 49 9.11 8.15 2.33
N MET A 50 8.64 6.90 2.21
CA MET A 50 7.56 6.56 1.26
C MET A 50 6.32 7.44 1.50
N SER A 51 6.05 7.76 2.75
CA SER A 51 5.00 8.70 3.18
C SER A 51 5.28 10.17 2.89
N ALA A 52 6.39 10.54 2.24
CA ALA A 52 6.65 11.91 1.79
C ALA A 52 5.70 12.29 0.64
N ILE A 53 5.43 11.34 -0.27
CA ILE A 53 4.55 11.55 -1.43
C ILE A 53 3.16 11.99 -0.97
N THR A 54 2.52 11.20 -0.11
CA THR A 54 1.15 11.49 0.34
C THR A 54 1.07 12.68 1.28
N ARG A 55 2.13 12.98 2.06
CA ARG A 55 2.20 14.21 2.87
C ARG A 55 2.29 15.45 2.01
N ALA A 56 3.09 15.42 0.95
CA ALA A 56 3.18 16.53 0.01
C ALA A 56 1.85 16.75 -0.73
N MET A 57 1.20 15.66 -1.18
CA MET A 57 -0.12 15.73 -1.81
C MET A 57 -1.20 16.28 -0.88
N LEU A 58 -1.13 15.97 0.42
CA LEU A 58 -2.07 16.48 1.41
C LEU A 58 -1.91 17.99 1.62
N GLY A 59 -0.66 18.48 1.72
CA GLY A 59 -0.38 19.89 1.99
C GLY A 59 -1.17 20.42 3.19
N ASP A 60 -1.85 21.54 3.00
CA ASP A 60 -2.70 22.20 4.01
C ASP A 60 -4.20 21.89 3.81
N LEU A 61 -4.55 20.84 3.07
CA LEU A 61 -5.96 20.47 2.89
C LEU A 61 -6.60 20.15 4.25
N PRO A 62 -7.85 20.60 4.51
CA PRO A 62 -8.55 20.27 5.75
C PRO A 62 -8.64 18.75 5.94
N VAL A 63 -8.18 18.27 7.09
CA VAL A 63 -8.14 16.83 7.40
C VAL A 63 -8.43 16.60 8.88
N THR A 64 -9.23 15.57 9.14
CA THR A 64 -9.50 15.07 10.50
C THR A 64 -8.86 13.69 10.66
N PHE A 65 -7.71 13.64 11.33
CA PHE A 65 -7.07 12.37 11.69
C PHE A 65 -7.75 11.72 12.90
N SER A 66 -7.50 10.43 13.11
CA SER A 66 -8.12 9.64 14.19
C SER A 66 -9.66 9.62 14.15
N CYS A 67 -10.25 9.89 12.98
CA CYS A 67 -11.69 9.85 12.74
C CYS A 67 -12.03 8.66 11.84
N ARG A 68 -12.62 7.61 12.43
CA ARG A 68 -13.12 6.46 11.68
C ARG A 68 -14.58 6.69 11.34
N ILE A 69 -14.88 6.93 10.07
CA ILE A 69 -16.25 6.96 9.58
C ILE A 69 -16.86 5.55 9.64
N THR A 70 -18.04 5.46 10.24
CA THR A 70 -18.84 4.22 10.35
C THR A 70 -20.08 4.27 9.47
N GLU A 71 -20.63 5.45 9.21
CA GLU A 71 -21.81 5.63 8.38
C GLU A 71 -21.66 6.81 7.41
N VAL A 72 -22.23 6.65 6.22
CA VAL A 72 -22.34 7.67 5.19
C VAL A 72 -23.79 7.67 4.75
N PHE A 73 -24.49 8.79 4.96
CA PHE A 73 -25.92 8.86 4.69
C PHE A 73 -26.30 10.21 4.08
N ARG A 74 -27.31 10.21 3.20
CA ARG A 74 -27.79 11.41 2.52
C ARG A 74 -29.10 11.90 3.14
N GLY A 75 -29.13 13.17 3.55
CA GLY A 75 -30.37 13.89 3.81
C GLY A 75 -31.05 14.33 2.51
N GLU A 76 -32.00 15.26 2.58
CA GLU A 76 -32.71 15.73 1.38
C GLU A 76 -31.79 16.37 0.32
N GLN A 77 -30.74 17.08 0.77
CA GLN A 77 -29.84 17.82 -0.13
C GLN A 77 -28.37 17.46 0.03
N HIS A 78 -27.95 17.07 1.24
CA HIS A 78 -26.54 16.95 1.59
C HIS A 78 -26.19 15.58 2.18
N TRP A 79 -24.93 15.21 2.02
CA TRP A 79 -24.32 14.07 2.69
C TRP A 79 -23.86 14.43 4.09
N ASN A 80 -23.97 13.47 5.00
CA ASN A 80 -23.41 13.51 6.33
C ASN A 80 -22.65 12.22 6.61
N LEU A 81 -21.65 12.31 7.48
CA LEU A 81 -20.84 11.19 7.91
C LEU A 81 -21.00 11.03 9.42
N LEU A 82 -21.13 9.80 9.91
CA LEU A 82 -21.04 9.48 11.34
C LEU A 82 -19.70 8.81 11.60
N ASP A 83 -18.99 9.25 12.63
CA ASP A 83 -17.78 8.57 13.08
C ASP A 83 -18.06 7.56 14.22
N ALA A 84 -17.02 6.78 14.54
CA ALA A 84 -17.07 5.76 15.57
C ALA A 84 -17.32 6.30 17.00
N ASP A 85 -17.12 7.61 17.22
CA ASP A 85 -17.39 8.29 18.49
C ASP A 85 -18.82 8.88 18.52
N GLY A 86 -19.60 8.67 17.44
CA GLY A 86 -20.96 9.16 17.30
C GLY A 86 -21.06 10.64 16.90
N GLN A 87 -19.97 11.25 16.45
CA GLN A 87 -19.99 12.64 15.97
C GLN A 87 -20.40 12.69 14.50
N SER A 88 -21.27 13.65 14.18
CA SER A 88 -21.73 13.91 12.82
C SER A 88 -20.86 14.97 12.15
N HIS A 89 -20.51 14.73 10.88
CA HIS A 89 -19.70 15.60 10.05
C HIS A 89 -20.46 15.97 8.78
N GLY A 90 -20.57 17.27 8.50
CA GLY A 90 -21.29 17.79 7.33
C GLY A 90 -21.80 19.22 7.55
N PRO A 91 -22.63 19.74 6.63
CA PRO A 91 -23.09 19.08 5.42
C PRO A 91 -21.99 19.01 4.33
N PHE A 92 -21.95 17.90 3.58
CA PHE A 92 -21.12 17.75 2.39
C PHE A 92 -21.98 17.68 1.13
N SER A 93 -21.48 18.20 0.00
CA SER A 93 -22.19 18.14 -1.28
C SER A 93 -22.06 16.76 -1.94
N HIS A 94 -20.91 16.11 -1.78
CA HIS A 94 -20.58 14.83 -2.41
C HIS A 94 -19.67 14.02 -1.46
N VAL A 95 -19.59 12.71 -1.68
CA VAL A 95 -18.69 11.83 -0.93
C VAL A 95 -17.83 11.02 -1.89
N VAL A 96 -16.52 10.96 -1.62
CA VAL A 96 -15.58 10.08 -2.30
C VAL A 96 -15.00 9.09 -1.29
N ILE A 97 -15.29 7.80 -1.47
CA ILE A 97 -14.78 6.72 -0.63
C ILE A 97 -13.49 6.18 -1.27
N ALA A 98 -12.35 6.37 -0.59
CA ALA A 98 -11.01 6.04 -1.09
C ALA A 98 -10.28 5.01 -0.20
N ILE A 99 -10.98 3.97 0.24
CA ILE A 99 -10.49 2.93 1.16
C ILE A 99 -10.55 1.53 0.52
N PRO A 100 -9.85 0.52 1.08
CA PRO A 100 -9.96 -0.87 0.63
C PRO A 100 -11.41 -1.35 0.49
N ALA A 101 -11.69 -2.09 -0.58
CA ALA A 101 -13.06 -2.48 -0.93
C ALA A 101 -13.87 -3.13 0.21
N PRO A 102 -13.35 -4.08 1.00
CA PRO A 102 -14.11 -4.65 2.12
C PRO A 102 -14.54 -3.63 3.17
N GLN A 103 -13.76 -2.55 3.36
CA GLN A 103 -14.09 -1.45 4.26
C GLN A 103 -15.05 -0.46 3.60
N ALA A 104 -14.94 -0.25 2.29
CA ALA A 104 -15.84 0.63 1.54
C ALA A 104 -17.28 0.10 1.52
N THR A 105 -17.48 -1.21 1.41
CA THR A 105 -18.83 -1.82 1.37
C THR A 105 -19.74 -1.37 2.52
N THR A 106 -19.20 -1.22 3.73
CA THR A 106 -19.99 -0.81 4.90
C THR A 106 -20.44 0.66 4.86
N LEU A 107 -19.79 1.47 4.03
CA LEU A 107 -20.09 2.90 3.85
C LEU A 107 -20.97 3.17 2.63
N LEU A 108 -21.50 2.12 1.99
CA LEU A 108 -22.30 2.20 0.76
C LEU A 108 -23.77 1.80 0.98
N ALA A 109 -24.28 1.94 2.21
CA ALA A 109 -25.66 1.56 2.56
C ALA A 109 -26.70 2.26 1.66
N ASP A 110 -26.52 3.55 1.39
CA ASP A 110 -27.39 4.36 0.52
C ASP A 110 -27.22 4.08 -0.99
N ALA A 111 -26.25 3.24 -1.37
CA ALA A 111 -25.98 2.86 -2.76
C ALA A 111 -25.82 1.33 -2.92
N PRO A 112 -26.88 0.53 -2.72
CA PRO A 112 -26.80 -0.93 -2.65
C PRO A 112 -26.24 -1.58 -3.93
N LYS A 113 -26.45 -0.95 -5.10
CA LYS A 113 -25.85 -1.41 -6.36
C LYS A 113 -24.33 -1.28 -6.34
N LEU A 114 -23.79 -0.15 -5.86
CA LEU A 114 -22.35 0.02 -5.68
C LEU A 114 -21.82 -0.93 -4.60
N ALA A 115 -22.51 -1.03 -3.46
CA ALA A 115 -22.13 -1.92 -2.38
C ALA A 115 -21.97 -3.38 -2.87
N SER A 116 -22.89 -3.87 -3.69
CA SER A 116 -22.82 -5.22 -4.28
C SER A 116 -21.58 -5.42 -5.16
N VAL A 117 -21.25 -4.44 -6.02
CA VAL A 117 -20.05 -4.52 -6.88
C VAL A 117 -18.78 -4.50 -6.04
N VAL A 118 -18.72 -3.64 -5.03
CA VAL A 118 -17.56 -3.47 -4.15
C VAL A 118 -17.36 -4.69 -3.24
N ALA A 119 -18.44 -5.28 -2.73
CA ALA A 119 -18.40 -6.49 -1.90
C ALA A 119 -17.77 -7.69 -2.62
N GLY A 120 -17.87 -7.74 -3.96
CA GLY A 120 -17.25 -8.77 -4.79
C GLY A 120 -15.74 -8.61 -5.01
N VAL A 121 -15.12 -7.54 -4.49
CA VAL A 121 -13.69 -7.27 -4.63
C VAL A 121 -12.92 -7.95 -3.50
N LYS A 122 -12.21 -9.03 -3.83
CA LYS A 122 -11.33 -9.73 -2.89
C LYS A 122 -9.99 -9.00 -2.74
N MET A 123 -9.63 -8.71 -1.50
CA MET A 123 -8.30 -8.23 -1.11
C MET A 123 -7.48 -9.35 -0.48
N GLU A 124 -6.18 -9.31 -0.68
CA GLU A 124 -5.21 -10.30 -0.24
C GLU A 124 -4.39 -9.77 0.94
N PRO A 125 -4.18 -10.59 2.00
CA PRO A 125 -3.38 -10.17 3.14
C PRO A 125 -1.88 -10.27 2.84
N THR A 126 -1.08 -9.51 3.59
CA THR A 126 0.38 -9.62 3.61
C THR A 126 0.91 -9.35 5.00
N TRP A 127 1.69 -10.30 5.52
CA TRP A 127 2.56 -10.05 6.67
C TRP A 127 3.84 -9.35 6.19
N ALA A 128 4.22 -8.31 6.92
CA ALA A 128 5.48 -7.62 6.73
C ALA A 128 6.27 -7.64 8.05
N VAL A 129 7.55 -7.97 7.98
CA VAL A 129 8.46 -7.95 9.13
C VAL A 129 9.61 -6.99 8.84
N ALA A 130 9.91 -6.12 9.80
CA ALA A 130 11.13 -5.32 9.82
C ALA A 130 12.11 -5.94 10.82
N LEU A 131 13.35 -6.14 10.39
CA LEU A 131 14.47 -6.57 11.23
C LEU A 131 15.55 -5.48 11.15
N ALA A 132 16.06 -4.99 12.28
CA ALA A 132 17.16 -4.04 12.30
C ALA A 132 18.35 -4.60 13.06
N PHE A 133 19.52 -4.48 12.45
CA PHE A 133 20.78 -4.96 13.01
C PHE A 133 21.71 -3.79 13.33
N ASP A 134 22.39 -3.86 14.47
CA ASP A 134 23.39 -2.84 14.88
C ASP A 134 24.61 -2.85 13.96
N THR A 135 25.02 -4.05 13.54
CA THR A 135 26.09 -4.23 12.55
C THR A 135 25.48 -4.60 11.20
N PRO A 136 25.86 -3.91 10.11
CA PRO A 136 25.36 -4.25 8.79
C PRO A 136 25.68 -5.69 8.41
N LEU A 137 24.71 -6.37 7.79
CA LEU A 137 24.93 -7.71 7.26
C LEU A 137 25.97 -7.65 6.13
N ASP A 138 26.90 -8.61 6.13
CA ASP A 138 27.97 -8.74 5.14
C ASP A 138 27.42 -9.34 3.84
N THR A 139 26.74 -8.48 3.08
CA THR A 139 26.15 -8.83 1.79
C THR A 139 26.04 -7.58 0.92
N PRO A 140 26.25 -7.69 -0.39
CA PRO A 140 25.95 -6.62 -1.32
C PRO A 140 24.46 -6.56 -1.69
N LEU A 141 23.65 -7.54 -1.28
CA LEU A 141 22.23 -7.62 -1.59
C LEU A 141 21.48 -6.40 -1.01
N GLU A 142 20.62 -5.79 -1.81
CA GLU A 142 19.77 -4.67 -1.36
C GLU A 142 18.28 -4.92 -1.62
N GLY A 143 17.95 -5.89 -2.47
CA GLY A 143 16.60 -6.43 -2.58
C GLY A 143 16.61 -7.82 -3.21
N CYS A 144 15.60 -8.63 -2.92
CA CYS A 144 15.50 -9.97 -3.47
C CYS A 144 14.05 -10.34 -3.76
N PHE A 145 13.81 -10.87 -4.95
CA PHE A 145 12.59 -11.63 -5.26
C PHE A 145 12.80 -13.06 -4.80
N VAL A 146 11.82 -13.62 -4.08
CA VAL A 146 11.98 -14.91 -3.43
C VAL A 146 10.86 -15.85 -3.91
N GLN A 147 11.25 -17.05 -4.29
CA GLN A 147 10.37 -18.15 -4.64
C GLN A 147 10.57 -19.30 -3.66
N ASP A 148 9.61 -20.23 -3.61
CA ASP A 148 9.69 -21.45 -2.79
C ASP A 148 9.93 -21.18 -1.29
N SER A 149 9.44 -20.04 -0.78
CA SER A 149 9.63 -19.58 0.59
C SER A 149 8.36 -18.91 1.13
N ALA A 150 8.32 -18.69 2.45
CA ALA A 150 7.33 -17.81 3.08
C ALA A 150 7.46 -16.35 2.60
N ILE A 151 8.69 -15.92 2.26
CA ILE A 151 9.01 -14.57 1.77
C ILE A 151 8.75 -14.50 0.26
N ASP A 152 8.14 -13.41 -0.20
CA ASP A 152 7.96 -13.05 -1.63
C ASP A 152 9.01 -12.01 -2.05
N TRP A 153 9.29 -11.06 -1.15
CA TRP A 153 10.14 -9.92 -1.42
C TRP A 153 10.84 -9.45 -0.16
N LEU A 154 12.09 -9.01 -0.29
CA LEU A 154 12.79 -8.30 0.77
C LEU A 154 13.57 -7.10 0.22
N ALA A 155 13.78 -6.10 1.08
CA ALA A 155 14.53 -4.90 0.74
C ALA A 155 15.35 -4.38 1.93
N ARG A 156 16.61 -4.05 1.66
CA ARG A 156 17.51 -3.35 2.58
C ARG A 156 17.15 -1.88 2.61
N ASN A 157 16.56 -1.42 3.71
CA ASN A 157 15.96 -0.10 3.79
C ASN A 157 16.99 1.01 3.62
N ARG A 158 18.19 0.90 4.21
CA ARG A 158 19.27 1.90 4.09
C ARG A 158 19.78 2.15 2.67
N SER A 159 19.50 1.25 1.71
CA SER A 159 19.85 1.46 0.30
C SER A 159 18.95 2.47 -0.41
N LYS A 160 17.80 2.82 0.18
CA LYS A 160 16.85 3.77 -0.43
C LYS A 160 17.32 5.21 -0.17
N PRO A 161 17.17 6.12 -1.16
CA PRO A 161 17.58 7.51 -1.02
C PRO A 161 16.98 8.22 0.21
N GLY A 162 17.83 8.94 0.93
CA GLY A 162 17.44 9.76 2.09
C GLY A 162 17.05 8.97 3.34
N ARG A 163 17.36 7.67 3.41
CA ARG A 163 17.15 6.86 4.62
C ARG A 163 18.27 7.03 5.62
N ASP A 164 17.89 6.92 6.88
CA ASP A 164 18.83 6.71 7.97
C ASP A 164 19.63 5.41 7.76
N SER A 165 20.91 5.44 8.10
CA SER A 165 21.85 4.33 7.95
C SER A 165 22.52 3.92 9.27
N GLN A 166 22.00 4.38 10.42
CA GLN A 166 22.54 4.02 11.74
C GLN A 166 22.37 2.53 12.01
N MET A 167 21.17 1.98 11.75
CA MET A 167 20.91 0.55 11.79
C MET A 167 20.74 -0.01 10.39
N ASP A 168 21.16 -1.26 10.18
CA ASP A 168 20.88 -1.98 8.96
C ASP A 168 19.50 -2.62 9.03
N THR A 169 18.48 -1.89 8.55
CA THR A 169 17.09 -2.36 8.57
C THR A 169 16.71 -3.07 7.29
N TRP A 170 16.11 -4.24 7.42
CA TRP A 170 15.57 -5.08 6.35
C TRP A 170 14.05 -5.18 6.49
N ILE A 171 13.34 -5.02 5.38
CA ILE A 171 11.89 -5.22 5.31
C ILE A 171 11.63 -6.49 4.51
N LEU A 172 10.94 -7.45 5.13
CA LEU A 172 10.55 -8.73 4.57
C LEU A 172 9.03 -8.70 4.33
N HIS A 173 8.60 -9.05 3.13
CA HIS A 173 7.20 -9.23 2.78
C HIS A 173 6.95 -10.71 2.52
N ALA A 174 6.00 -11.29 3.25
CA ALA A 174 5.56 -12.65 3.02
C ALA A 174 4.70 -12.76 1.75
N THR A 175 4.62 -13.96 1.18
CA THR A 175 3.67 -14.26 0.13
C THR A 175 2.24 -14.11 0.63
N SER A 176 1.30 -13.76 -0.24
CA SER A 176 -0.12 -13.69 0.13
C SER A 176 -0.70 -15.06 0.51
N ALA A 177 -0.15 -16.15 -0.07
CA ALA A 177 -0.54 -17.51 0.27
C ALA A 177 -0.16 -17.87 1.71
N TRP A 178 1.11 -17.66 2.08
CA TRP A 178 1.60 -17.89 3.45
C TRP A 178 0.89 -16.96 4.44
N SER A 179 0.71 -15.69 4.06
CA SER A 179 0.03 -14.70 4.93
C SER A 179 -1.43 -15.05 5.19
N ARG A 180 -2.12 -15.69 4.25
CA ARG A 180 -3.50 -16.14 4.44
C ARG A 180 -3.58 -17.35 5.37
N GLN A 181 -2.66 -18.30 5.24
CA GLN A 181 -2.58 -19.48 6.10
C GLN A 181 -2.28 -19.10 7.55
N HIS A 182 -1.48 -18.05 7.75
CA HIS A 182 -1.02 -17.58 9.06
C HIS A 182 -1.63 -16.21 9.43
N VAL A 183 -2.85 -15.91 8.94
CA VAL A 183 -3.42 -14.56 9.08
C VAL A 183 -3.56 -14.15 10.55
N ASP A 184 -3.97 -15.06 11.43
CA ASP A 184 -4.15 -14.82 12.87
C ASP A 184 -2.97 -15.26 13.75
N MET A 185 -1.82 -15.53 13.14
CA MET A 185 -0.60 -15.88 13.86
C MET A 185 -0.12 -14.70 14.74
N PRO A 186 0.34 -14.96 15.99
CA PRO A 186 0.97 -13.95 16.83
C PRO A 186 2.16 -13.29 16.13
N LYS A 187 2.39 -12.00 16.42
CA LYS A 187 3.42 -11.20 15.74
C LYS A 187 4.82 -11.78 15.96
N GLU A 188 5.08 -12.28 17.15
CA GLU A 188 6.33 -12.86 17.58
C GLU A 188 6.65 -14.12 16.75
N GLU A 189 5.67 -15.01 16.57
CA GLU A 189 5.83 -16.21 15.75
C GLU A 189 6.03 -15.88 14.27
N VAL A 190 5.36 -14.83 13.75
CA VAL A 190 5.59 -14.34 12.38
C VAL A 190 7.02 -13.82 12.21
N ILE A 191 7.52 -13.07 13.21
CA ILE A 191 8.90 -12.58 13.21
C ILE A 191 9.87 -13.76 13.17
N ASP A 192 9.68 -14.76 14.03
CA ASP A 192 10.58 -15.92 14.10
C ASP A 192 10.60 -16.70 12.79
N GLN A 193 9.43 -16.96 12.18
CA GLN A 193 9.36 -17.71 10.92
C GLN A 193 9.97 -16.94 9.74
N LEU A 194 9.68 -15.64 9.60
CA LEU A 194 10.25 -14.85 8.50
C LEU A 194 11.72 -14.53 8.73
N HIS A 195 12.17 -14.39 9.97
CA HIS A 195 13.59 -14.26 10.30
C HIS A 195 14.35 -15.55 9.96
N GLY A 196 13.80 -16.72 10.31
CA GLY A 196 14.36 -18.02 9.93
C GLY A 196 14.48 -18.18 8.40
N ALA A 197 13.40 -17.91 7.67
CA ALA A 197 13.41 -17.95 6.20
C ALA A 197 14.41 -16.98 5.58
N PHE A 198 14.61 -15.80 6.19
CA PHE A 198 15.61 -14.84 5.75
C PHE A 198 17.04 -15.32 6.03
N ALA A 199 17.31 -15.92 7.20
CA ALA A 199 18.60 -16.49 7.53
C ALA A 199 18.98 -17.65 6.58
N GLU A 200 18.03 -18.53 6.26
CA GLU A 200 18.20 -19.61 5.27
C GLU A 200 18.57 -19.06 3.88
N LEU A 201 17.87 -18.00 3.43
CA LEU A 201 18.14 -17.35 2.14
C LEU A 201 19.55 -16.76 2.08
N MET A 202 19.99 -16.12 3.16
CA MET A 202 21.28 -15.44 3.22
C MET A 202 22.47 -16.42 3.33
N ASN A 203 22.22 -17.68 3.71
CA ASN A 203 23.22 -18.71 3.92
C ASN A 203 24.43 -18.24 4.77
N CYS A 204 24.16 -17.40 5.78
CA CYS A 204 25.16 -16.86 6.68
C CYS A 204 24.64 -16.84 8.12
N ALA A 205 25.56 -16.85 9.09
CA ALA A 205 25.19 -16.67 10.49
C ALA A 205 24.68 -15.24 10.68
N MET A 206 23.36 -15.09 10.83
CA MET A 206 22.73 -13.79 11.04
C MET A 206 22.79 -13.43 12.54
N PRO A 207 23.30 -12.24 12.91
CA PRO A 207 23.23 -11.79 14.30
C PRO A 207 21.77 -11.62 14.73
N ALA A 208 21.51 -11.65 16.03
CA ALA A 208 20.19 -11.32 16.54
C ALA A 208 19.82 -9.88 16.14
N PRO A 209 18.62 -9.63 15.59
CA PRO A 209 18.14 -8.28 15.35
C PRO A 209 18.04 -7.50 16.66
N ALA A 210 18.55 -6.27 16.70
CA ALA A 210 18.41 -5.36 17.83
C ALA A 210 16.99 -4.78 17.93
N PHE A 211 16.24 -4.78 16.81
CA PHE A 211 14.83 -4.42 16.77
C PHE A 211 14.08 -5.25 15.75
N THR A 212 12.84 -5.63 16.11
CA THR A 212 11.92 -6.37 15.25
C THR A 212 10.53 -5.77 15.29
N LEU A 213 9.82 -5.77 14.16
CA LEU A 213 8.43 -5.35 14.08
C LEU A 213 7.68 -6.20 13.06
N ALA A 214 6.51 -6.72 13.43
CA ALA A 214 5.57 -7.31 12.48
C ALA A 214 4.33 -6.44 12.29
N HIS A 215 3.87 -6.35 11.05
CA HIS A 215 2.63 -5.70 10.67
C HIS A 215 1.80 -6.59 9.74
N ARG A 216 0.50 -6.69 10.06
CA ARG A 216 -0.48 -7.45 9.29
C ARG A 216 -1.33 -6.51 8.44
N TRP A 217 -1.09 -6.52 7.14
CA TRP A 217 -1.93 -5.82 6.17
C TRP A 217 -3.04 -6.77 5.71
N LEU A 218 -4.24 -6.70 6.32
CA LEU A 218 -5.36 -7.58 5.92
C LEU A 218 -5.82 -7.35 4.48
N TYR A 219 -5.69 -6.12 3.99
CA TYR A 219 -6.11 -5.69 2.66
C TYR A 219 -4.93 -5.08 1.89
N ALA A 220 -3.86 -5.85 1.73
CA ALA A 220 -2.58 -5.35 1.20
C ALA A 220 -2.62 -5.05 -0.30
N ARG A 221 -3.31 -5.89 -1.08
CA ARG A 221 -3.45 -5.76 -2.54
C ARG A 221 -4.73 -6.44 -3.02
N PRO A 222 -5.32 -6.06 -4.16
CA PRO A 222 -6.42 -6.83 -4.75
C PRO A 222 -5.94 -8.21 -5.24
N ALA A 223 -6.81 -9.21 -5.17
CA ALA A 223 -6.51 -10.57 -5.65
C ALA A 223 -6.36 -10.66 -7.19
N GLY A 224 -6.86 -9.66 -7.91
CA GLY A 224 -6.75 -9.56 -9.37
C GLY A 224 -6.92 -8.11 -9.83
N GLY A 225 -6.37 -7.81 -11.01
CA GLY A 225 -6.54 -6.49 -11.63
C GLY A 225 -7.96 -6.28 -12.14
N ARG A 226 -8.39 -5.03 -12.13
CA ARG A 226 -9.64 -4.56 -12.76
C ARG A 226 -9.32 -3.40 -13.69
N GLU A 227 -10.25 -3.03 -14.55
CA GLU A 227 -10.13 -1.89 -15.45
C GLU A 227 -11.35 -0.98 -15.38
N VAL A 228 -11.92 -0.82 -14.18
CA VAL A 228 -13.12 0.01 -13.97
C VAL A 228 -12.79 1.49 -13.77
N GLY A 229 -11.55 1.81 -13.42
CA GLY A 229 -11.08 3.17 -13.15
C GLY A 229 -11.57 3.68 -11.80
N ALA A 230 -12.87 3.95 -11.69
CA ALA A 230 -13.58 4.27 -10.47
C ALA A 230 -15.02 3.72 -10.56
N LEU A 231 -15.72 3.65 -9.44
CA LEU A 231 -17.15 3.36 -9.38
C LEU A 231 -17.89 4.61 -8.89
N SER A 232 -19.13 4.81 -9.31
CA SER A 232 -19.88 6.02 -8.94
C SER A 232 -21.37 5.85 -9.16
N ASP A 233 -22.14 6.53 -8.32
CA ASP A 233 -23.52 6.89 -8.54
C ASP A 233 -23.57 8.43 -8.55
N ALA A 234 -23.44 9.00 -9.76
CA ALA A 234 -23.20 10.42 -9.94
C ALA A 234 -24.42 11.26 -9.52
N ASP A 235 -25.63 10.78 -9.84
CA ASP A 235 -26.89 11.41 -9.42
C ASP A 235 -27.05 11.40 -7.89
N LEU A 236 -26.53 10.35 -7.23
CA LEU A 236 -26.47 10.31 -5.77
C LEU A 236 -25.34 11.19 -5.19
N GLY A 237 -24.35 11.57 -6.00
CA GLY A 237 -23.16 12.32 -5.57
C GLY A 237 -22.15 11.46 -4.79
N LEU A 238 -22.11 10.15 -5.06
CA LEU A 238 -21.26 9.19 -4.36
C LEU A 238 -20.27 8.52 -5.32
N TYR A 239 -18.99 8.55 -4.96
CA TYR A 239 -17.89 8.05 -5.78
C TYR A 239 -17.01 7.11 -4.96
N VAL A 240 -16.44 6.10 -5.59
CA VAL A 240 -15.57 5.10 -4.96
C VAL A 240 -14.33 4.89 -5.82
N CYS A 241 -13.16 4.96 -5.19
CA CYS A 241 -11.88 4.77 -5.85
C CYS A 241 -10.91 3.99 -4.97
N GLY A 242 -9.87 3.45 -5.60
CA GLY A 242 -8.83 2.70 -4.95
C GLY A 242 -7.93 1.98 -5.94
N ASP A 243 -6.79 1.49 -5.45
CA ASP A 243 -5.89 0.65 -6.24
C ASP A 243 -6.59 -0.58 -6.84
N TRP A 244 -7.57 -1.11 -6.10
CA TRP A 244 -8.42 -2.24 -6.47
C TRP A 244 -9.42 -1.97 -7.60
N CYS A 245 -9.63 -0.71 -8.00
CA CYS A 245 -10.37 -0.37 -9.21
C CYS A 245 -9.54 -0.56 -10.49
N LEU A 246 -8.22 -0.69 -10.35
CA LEU A 246 -7.24 -0.78 -11.44
C LEU A 246 -6.22 -1.89 -11.15
N SER A 247 -4.92 -1.57 -11.22
CA SER A 247 -3.80 -2.53 -11.22
C SER A 247 -3.37 -3.05 -9.84
N GLY A 248 -3.94 -2.58 -8.72
CA GLY A 248 -3.47 -2.97 -7.37
C GLY A 248 -2.09 -2.44 -7.00
N ARG A 249 -1.67 -1.32 -7.62
CA ARG A 249 -0.37 -0.66 -7.41
C ARG A 249 -0.60 0.82 -7.12
N VAL A 250 0.41 1.51 -6.60
CA VAL A 250 0.40 2.97 -6.37
C VAL A 250 -0.09 3.75 -7.59
N GLU A 251 0.38 3.37 -8.79
CA GLU A 251 -0.08 3.96 -10.05
C GLU A 251 -1.60 3.79 -10.26
N GLY A 252 -2.14 2.61 -10.01
CA GLY A 252 -3.58 2.36 -10.09
C GLY A 252 -4.37 3.15 -9.05
N ALA A 253 -3.86 3.27 -7.82
CA ALA A 253 -4.50 4.08 -6.79
C ALA A 253 -4.63 5.54 -7.21
N TRP A 254 -3.53 6.11 -7.71
CA TRP A 254 -3.49 7.50 -8.18
C TRP A 254 -4.44 7.72 -9.36
N LEU A 255 -4.41 6.84 -10.37
CA LEU A 255 -5.28 6.91 -11.54
C LEU A 255 -6.76 6.77 -11.16
N SER A 256 -7.08 5.90 -10.20
CA SER A 256 -8.45 5.72 -9.72
C SER A 256 -8.98 6.98 -9.01
N GLY A 257 -8.14 7.62 -8.18
CA GLY A 257 -8.49 8.90 -7.55
C GLY A 257 -8.72 10.02 -8.57
N GLN A 258 -7.88 10.11 -9.61
CA GLN A 258 -8.07 11.06 -10.71
C GLN A 258 -9.38 10.79 -11.48
N GLU A 259 -9.72 9.52 -11.71
CA GLU A 259 -10.94 9.14 -12.42
C GLU A 259 -12.21 9.46 -11.61
N ALA A 260 -12.20 9.22 -10.30
CA ALA A 260 -13.32 9.62 -9.43
C ALA A 260 -13.52 11.14 -9.44
N ALA A 261 -12.43 11.91 -9.31
CA ALA A 261 -12.49 13.36 -9.38
C ALA A 261 -13.00 13.85 -10.75
N ARG A 262 -12.53 13.24 -11.86
CA ARG A 262 -12.99 13.57 -13.22
C ARG A 262 -14.50 13.38 -13.37
N ARG A 263 -15.04 12.23 -12.94
CA ARG A 263 -16.48 11.94 -13.02
C ARG A 263 -17.31 12.91 -12.20
N LEU A 264 -16.85 13.27 -11.00
CA LEU A 264 -17.50 14.27 -10.15
C LEU A 264 -17.54 15.62 -10.87
N LEU A 265 -16.40 16.10 -11.37
CA LEU A 265 -16.31 17.39 -12.05
C LEU A 265 -17.12 17.44 -13.36
N GLU A 266 -17.28 16.32 -14.06
CA GLU A 266 -18.14 16.24 -15.25
C GLU A 266 -19.61 16.29 -14.93
N HIS A 267 -20.04 15.72 -13.80
CA HIS A 267 -21.44 15.78 -13.37
C HIS A 267 -21.84 17.17 -12.84
N LEU A 268 -20.87 17.96 -12.36
CA LEU A 268 -21.10 19.35 -11.94
C LEU A 268 -21.24 20.35 -13.10
N LYS A 269 -20.93 19.95 -14.34
CA LYS A 269 -21.06 20.78 -15.53
C LYS A 269 -22.46 20.71 -16.11
#